data_AF-A0ABD3QAI7-F1
#
_entry.id   AF-A0ABD3QAI7-F1
#
_cell.length_a   1.000
_cell.length_b   1.000
_cell.length_c   1.000
_cell.angle_alpha   90.00
_cell.angle_beta   90.00
_cell.angle_gamma   90.00
#
_symmetry.space_group_name_H-M   'P 1'
#
loop_
_entity.id
_entity.type
_entity.pdbx_description
1 polymer ?
#
loop_
_entity_poly.entity_id
_entity_poly.type
_entity_poly.pdbx_seq_one_letter_code
_entity_poly.pdbx_strand_id
1 'polypeptide(L)'
;MTAMTIKKQTYKASLLHLLAIFLLLLPTIFSLEATFTPNPADSLENGGSGGPLPVSAAQRKQLLELDVAIANTPDPSSTLAHVAQQNGISAQELAGMLDRNRRDLQESGMLNEMLEGVNASLAAAGMGGGRNVASGTLPRRILSVMSSLVVALAKTTAVQISRHPRQTTLLAMVAILSLLTIHNIPKNGLVMSSGSFPPFSRGHSTLLEPPISYMQQYYVDSWARGKWESSLPKPMKLTSKEGGKKSKSKKESESIVVGGVGMTRSLTYDSSEAQVDKVTVETQVDKDGYSLVTTAFQMIPIDDFVEMIQKNGNEEKSASELEHKAMECALESISALFDDRKFSEYTPEASALKWRSFLVADENDDDESEGAVMSMRLLGDFGRFGIQPLCFSYELDDEDIDETDHDSTMIRCVAFHTLKGGHFDGELRFSIDSTKAGTGVIISVTLAIPNEGRTPPIRLANSMVSSLTQSIVRSSQLRIKQSTSRRNQSKHYRARAHGRAVEKRHLRYEQEKNQEEMAAERKRRWKRNNPDAGHYRPSGHRLRSPGGTPNFVS
;
A
#
# COMPACT_ATOMS: atom_id res chain seq x y z
N MET A 1 67.00 9.66 3.02
CA MET A 1 66.22 10.47 2.05
C MET A 1 65.18 9.68 1.24
N THR A 2 65.06 8.36 1.38
CA THR A 2 64.11 7.49 0.62
C THR A 2 62.73 7.34 1.25
N ALA A 3 62.54 7.72 2.52
CA ALA A 3 61.25 7.60 3.22
C ALA A 3 60.24 8.72 2.90
N MET A 4 60.70 9.86 2.37
CA MET A 4 59.81 11.00 2.05
C MET A 4 59.13 10.88 0.68
N THR A 5 59.71 10.13 -0.26
CA THR A 5 59.16 9.92 -1.60
C THR A 5 57.99 8.94 -1.60
N ILE A 6 58.01 7.94 -0.71
CA ILE A 6 56.95 6.93 -0.58
C ILE A 6 55.64 7.56 -0.08
N LYS A 7 55.72 8.54 0.85
CA LYS A 7 54.53 9.25 1.34
C LYS A 7 53.86 10.11 0.27
N LYS A 8 54.60 10.78 -0.62
CA LYS A 8 53.99 11.62 -1.67
C LYS A 8 53.25 10.83 -2.75
N GLN A 9 53.56 9.55 -2.90
CA GLN A 9 52.98 8.69 -3.94
C GLN A 9 51.67 8.02 -3.50
N THR A 10 51.55 7.69 -2.20
CA THR A 10 50.30 7.16 -1.63
C THR A 10 49.17 8.20 -1.59
N TYR A 11 49.48 9.48 -1.32
CA TYR A 11 48.46 10.54 -1.35
C TYR A 11 47.84 10.76 -2.73
N LYS A 12 48.62 10.63 -3.81
CA LYS A 12 48.10 10.80 -5.18
C LYS A 12 47.16 9.66 -5.60
N ALA A 13 47.47 8.43 -5.20
CA ALA A 13 46.60 7.28 -5.46
C ALA A 13 45.29 7.37 -4.66
N SER A 14 45.35 7.82 -3.40
CA SER A 14 44.18 7.99 -2.54
C SER A 14 43.24 9.12 -3.00
N LEU A 15 43.81 10.24 -3.50
CA LEU A 15 43.04 11.34 -4.07
C LEU A 15 42.29 10.92 -5.34
N LEU A 16 42.92 10.10 -6.19
CA LEU A 16 42.32 9.59 -7.43
C LEU A 16 41.21 8.55 -7.14
N HIS A 17 41.32 7.81 -6.03
CA HIS A 17 40.25 6.95 -5.51
C HIS A 17 39.06 7.73 -5.00
N LEU A 18 39.30 8.76 -4.17
CA LEU A 18 38.23 9.64 -3.69
C LEU A 18 37.51 10.33 -4.86
N LEU A 19 38.24 10.76 -5.88
CA LEU A 19 37.67 11.40 -7.06
C LEU A 19 36.87 10.43 -7.96
N ALA A 20 37.33 9.18 -8.10
CA ALA A 20 36.59 8.15 -8.84
C ALA A 20 35.32 7.70 -8.10
N ILE A 21 35.39 7.56 -6.77
CA ILE A 21 34.22 7.26 -5.92
C ILE A 21 33.24 8.45 -5.95
N PHE A 22 33.73 9.70 -5.92
CA PHE A 22 32.90 10.90 -6.02
C PHE A 22 32.26 11.08 -7.41
N LEU A 23 32.94 10.68 -8.49
CA LEU A 23 32.39 10.63 -9.86
C LEU A 23 31.39 9.50 -10.07
N LEU A 24 31.48 8.42 -9.31
CA LEU A 24 30.51 7.31 -9.32
C LEU A 24 29.32 7.53 -8.36
N LEU A 25 29.52 8.35 -7.31
CA LEU A 25 28.47 8.81 -6.39
C LEU A 25 27.78 10.10 -6.87
N LEU A 26 28.28 10.73 -7.93
CA LEU A 26 27.54 11.76 -8.64
C LEU A 26 26.27 11.09 -9.17
N PRO A 27 25.07 11.42 -8.63
CA PRO A 27 23.84 10.82 -9.09
C PRO A 27 23.76 11.04 -10.58
N THR A 28 23.53 9.96 -11.31
CA THR A 28 23.13 9.96 -12.72
C THR A 28 22.21 11.16 -12.94
N ILE A 29 22.73 12.14 -13.66
CA ILE A 29 22.04 13.38 -13.98
C ILE A 29 20.66 13.00 -14.50
N PHE A 30 19.66 13.51 -13.78
CA PHE A 30 18.24 13.36 -14.01
C PHE A 30 17.92 13.24 -15.51
N SER A 31 17.45 12.06 -15.92
CA SER A 31 16.36 12.07 -16.88
C SER A 31 15.23 12.79 -16.14
N LEU A 32 14.86 13.98 -16.58
CA LEU A 32 13.64 14.67 -16.16
C LEU A 32 12.46 13.88 -16.72
N GLU A 33 12.26 12.67 -16.20
CA GLU A 33 11.09 11.87 -16.46
C GLU A 33 10.03 12.38 -15.48
N ALA A 34 9.39 13.50 -15.86
CA ALA A 34 8.29 14.06 -15.09
C ALA A 34 7.11 13.11 -15.20
N THR A 35 7.01 12.16 -14.26
CA THR A 35 5.82 11.31 -14.12
C THR A 35 4.78 12.13 -13.38
N PHE A 36 3.77 12.62 -14.10
CA PHE A 36 2.73 13.46 -13.52
C PHE A 36 1.66 12.58 -12.84
N THR A 37 1.46 12.75 -11.54
CA THR A 37 0.35 12.11 -10.81
C THR A 37 -0.94 12.89 -11.08
N PRO A 38 -2.00 12.24 -11.59
CA PRO A 38 -3.25 12.93 -11.94
C PRO A 38 -3.99 13.43 -10.69
N ASN A 39 -4.51 14.66 -10.76
CA ASN A 39 -5.41 15.22 -9.75
C ASN A 39 -6.87 14.87 -10.10
N PRO A 40 -7.57 14.04 -9.29
CA PRO A 40 -8.93 13.61 -9.59
C PRO A 40 -9.99 14.73 -9.50
N ALA A 41 -9.66 15.88 -8.92
CA ALA A 41 -10.59 17.00 -8.77
C ALA A 41 -10.81 17.82 -10.06
N ASP A 42 -9.93 17.68 -11.07
CA ASP A 42 -9.92 18.49 -12.30
C ASP A 42 -10.21 17.66 -13.57
N SER A 43 -10.85 16.51 -13.41
CA SER A 43 -11.33 15.71 -14.54
C SER A 43 -12.42 16.47 -15.32
N LEU A 44 -12.52 16.22 -16.63
CA LEU A 44 -13.59 16.75 -17.49
C LEU A 44 -14.99 16.46 -16.93
N GLU A 45 -15.15 15.35 -16.21
CA GLU A 45 -16.38 14.95 -15.54
C GLU A 45 -16.79 15.89 -14.39
N ASN A 46 -15.84 16.61 -13.79
CA ASN A 46 -16.07 17.55 -12.69
C ASN A 46 -16.17 19.02 -13.13
N GLY A 47 -16.33 19.28 -14.44
CA GLY A 47 -16.35 20.63 -15.00
C GLY A 47 -14.98 21.29 -15.12
N GLY A 48 -13.91 20.51 -14.94
CA GLY A 48 -12.52 20.93 -15.11
C GLY A 48 -12.09 21.03 -16.57
N SER A 49 -10.97 21.71 -16.82
CA SER A 49 -10.44 21.92 -18.19
C SER A 49 -9.66 20.72 -18.75
N GLY A 50 -9.69 19.58 -18.04
CA GLY A 50 -9.32 18.27 -18.58
C GLY A 50 -7.84 18.05 -18.78
N GLY A 51 -7.00 18.38 -17.79
CA GLY A 51 -5.58 17.97 -17.85
C GLY A 51 -4.89 18.07 -16.50
N PRO A 52 -4.05 17.09 -16.13
CA PRO A 52 -3.50 16.98 -14.78
C PRO A 52 -2.49 18.11 -14.51
N LEU A 53 -2.78 18.98 -13.55
CA LEU A 53 -1.76 19.83 -12.94
C LEU A 53 -1.11 19.10 -11.77
N PRO A 54 0.22 19.16 -11.63
CA PRO A 54 0.90 18.53 -10.51
C PRO A 54 0.51 19.19 -9.17
N VAL A 55 0.27 18.35 -8.16
CA VAL A 55 -0.10 18.79 -6.80
C VAL A 55 1.10 19.35 -6.05
N SER A 56 2.32 18.93 -6.40
CA SER A 56 3.53 19.38 -5.70
C SER A 56 4.04 20.73 -6.21
N ALA A 57 4.39 21.64 -5.28
CA ALA A 57 5.00 22.93 -5.60
C ALA A 57 6.33 22.78 -6.37
N ALA A 58 7.07 21.68 -6.15
CA ALA A 58 8.31 21.39 -6.85
C ALA A 58 8.09 21.10 -8.35
N GLN A 59 7.06 20.30 -8.70
CA GLN A 59 6.72 20.04 -10.10
C GLN A 59 6.14 21.30 -10.79
N ARG A 60 5.37 22.12 -10.06
CA ARG A 60 4.90 23.42 -10.58
C ARG A 60 6.07 24.36 -10.90
N LYS A 61 7.11 24.36 -10.07
CA LYS A 61 8.36 25.09 -10.33
C LYS A 61 9.09 24.55 -11.57
N GLN A 62 9.18 23.24 -11.75
CA GLN A 62 9.79 22.64 -12.94
C GLN A 62 9.04 23.01 -14.24
N LEU A 63 7.71 23.03 -14.22
CA LEU A 63 6.91 23.49 -15.35
C LEU A 63 7.15 24.98 -15.64
N LEU A 64 7.30 25.81 -14.61
CA LEU A 64 7.64 27.23 -14.77
C LEU A 64 9.06 27.42 -15.34
N GLU A 65 10.04 26.63 -14.89
CA GLU A 65 11.40 26.62 -15.46
C GLU A 65 11.38 26.24 -16.95
N LEU A 66 10.55 25.27 -17.32
CA LEU A 66 10.36 24.82 -18.69
C LEU A 66 9.70 25.90 -19.57
N ASP A 67 8.68 26.61 -19.06
CA ASP A 67 8.05 27.75 -19.75
C ASP A 67 9.06 28.86 -20.05
N VAL A 68 9.83 29.27 -19.03
CA VAL A 68 10.87 30.32 -19.18
C VAL A 68 11.99 29.87 -20.11
N ALA A 69 12.39 28.59 -20.06
CA ALA A 69 13.41 28.05 -20.95
C ALA A 69 12.96 28.05 -22.42
N ILE A 70 11.72 27.60 -22.69
CA ILE A 70 11.15 27.61 -24.04
C ILE A 70 11.03 29.04 -24.57
N ALA A 71 10.53 29.97 -23.76
CA ALA A 71 10.36 31.38 -24.15
C ALA A 71 11.70 32.07 -24.50
N ASN A 72 12.81 31.64 -23.89
CA ASN A 72 14.14 32.19 -24.14
C ASN A 72 14.90 31.53 -25.31
N THR A 73 14.32 30.52 -25.98
CA THR A 73 14.96 29.91 -27.16
C THR A 73 14.73 30.73 -28.44
N PRO A 74 15.65 30.62 -29.44
CA PRO A 74 15.48 31.31 -30.74
C PRO A 74 14.24 30.86 -31.52
N ASP A 75 13.79 29.61 -31.29
CA ASP A 75 12.56 29.05 -31.87
C ASP A 75 11.76 28.30 -30.79
N PRO A 76 10.87 29.02 -30.07
CA PRO A 76 10.04 28.45 -29.01
C PRO A 76 9.11 27.35 -29.53
N SER A 77 8.63 27.48 -30.77
CA SER A 77 7.66 26.55 -31.36
C SER A 77 8.26 25.17 -31.63
N SER A 78 9.46 25.13 -32.23
CA SER A 78 10.21 23.90 -32.44
C SER A 78 10.66 23.28 -31.11
N THR A 79 11.07 24.09 -30.14
CA THR A 79 11.52 23.61 -28.83
C THR A 79 10.37 22.96 -28.06
N LEU A 80 9.19 23.59 -28.05
CA LEU A 80 7.99 23.06 -27.42
C LEU A 80 7.57 21.73 -28.06
N ALA A 81 7.55 21.64 -29.39
CA ALA A 81 7.22 20.41 -30.10
C ALA A 81 8.18 19.26 -29.76
N HIS A 82 9.49 19.54 -29.67
CA HIS A 82 10.50 18.57 -29.30
C HIS A 82 10.34 18.08 -27.86
N VAL A 83 10.11 18.99 -26.91
CA VAL A 83 9.87 18.64 -25.50
C VAL A 83 8.59 17.82 -25.35
N ALA A 84 7.52 18.19 -26.06
CA ALA A 84 6.26 17.43 -26.05
C ALA A 84 6.46 16.01 -26.59
N GLN A 85 7.16 15.87 -27.72
CA GLN A 85 7.47 14.57 -28.32
C GLN A 85 8.28 13.67 -27.38
N GLN A 86 9.25 14.23 -26.63
CA GLN A 86 10.04 13.48 -25.65
C GLN A 86 9.21 12.97 -24.47
N ASN A 87 8.13 13.65 -24.12
CA ASN A 87 7.25 13.30 -23.00
C ASN A 87 6.00 12.52 -23.45
N GLY A 88 5.89 12.16 -24.73
CA GLY A 88 4.74 11.40 -25.26
C GLY A 88 3.41 12.16 -25.24
N ILE A 89 3.44 13.50 -25.10
CA ILE A 89 2.26 14.38 -25.11
C ILE A 89 2.25 15.25 -26.36
N SER A 90 1.07 15.76 -26.74
CA SER A 90 0.98 16.66 -27.88
C SER A 90 1.53 18.06 -27.55
N ALA A 91 2.05 18.77 -28.54
CA ALA A 91 2.53 20.15 -28.35
C ALA A 91 1.43 21.08 -27.81
N GLN A 92 0.18 20.90 -28.28
CA GLN A 92 -0.97 21.68 -27.81
C GLN A 92 -1.30 21.38 -26.33
N GLU A 93 -1.16 20.13 -25.92
CA GLU A 93 -1.39 19.70 -24.53
C GLU A 93 -0.31 20.23 -23.58
N LEU A 94 0.98 20.19 -23.99
CA LEU A 94 2.07 20.78 -23.21
C LEU A 94 1.89 22.31 -23.09
N ALA A 95 1.55 23.00 -24.18
CA ALA A 95 1.28 24.43 -24.15
C ALA A 95 0.13 24.76 -23.19
N GLY A 96 -0.97 23.99 -23.27
CA GLY A 96 -2.10 24.13 -22.35
C GLY A 96 -1.72 23.89 -20.89
N MET A 97 -0.81 22.95 -20.61
CA MET A 97 -0.33 22.66 -19.25
C MET A 97 0.52 23.81 -18.69
N LEU A 98 1.40 24.40 -19.51
CA LEU A 98 2.23 25.54 -19.11
C LEU A 98 1.38 26.78 -18.82
N ASP A 99 0.42 27.09 -19.70
CA ASP A 99 -0.50 28.22 -19.52
C ASP A 99 -1.37 28.08 -18.26
N ARG A 100 -1.86 26.87 -17.99
CA ARG A 100 -2.64 26.58 -16.78
C ARG A 100 -1.80 26.71 -15.51
N ASN A 101 -0.60 26.13 -15.49
CA ASN A 101 0.31 26.25 -14.35
C ASN A 101 0.65 27.72 -14.06
N ARG A 102 0.88 28.52 -15.10
CA ARG A 102 1.12 29.97 -14.98
C ARG A 102 -0.09 30.70 -14.39
N ARG A 103 -1.31 30.38 -14.83
CA ARG A 103 -2.55 30.97 -14.29
C ARG A 103 -2.78 30.57 -12.84
N ASP A 104 -2.60 29.30 -12.50
CA ASP A 104 -2.70 28.77 -11.12
C ASP A 104 -1.72 29.47 -10.17
N LEU A 105 -0.47 29.64 -10.59
CA LEU A 105 0.55 30.34 -9.81
C LEU A 105 0.24 31.84 -9.68
N GLN A 106 -0.41 32.42 -10.70
CA GLN A 106 -0.86 33.81 -10.66
C GLN A 106 -2.01 33.99 -9.66
N GLU A 107 -2.99 33.09 -9.67
CA GLU A 107 -4.14 33.10 -8.75
C GLU A 107 -3.73 32.81 -7.30
N SER A 108 -2.73 31.96 -7.08
CA SER A 108 -2.19 31.68 -5.73
C SER A 108 -1.28 32.78 -5.19
N GLY A 109 -0.90 33.77 -6.01
CA GLY A 109 0.05 34.83 -5.65
C GLY A 109 1.52 34.36 -5.57
N MET A 110 1.81 33.10 -5.88
CA MET A 110 3.17 32.52 -5.81
C MET A 110 4.00 32.74 -7.07
N LEU A 111 3.40 33.18 -8.18
CA LEU A 111 4.07 33.32 -9.47
C LEU A 111 5.32 34.19 -9.36
N ASN A 112 5.22 35.37 -8.75
CA ASN A 112 6.33 36.32 -8.70
C ASN A 112 7.52 35.78 -7.90
N GLU A 113 7.25 35.14 -6.75
CA GLU A 113 8.28 34.53 -5.91
C GLU A 113 9.02 33.39 -6.64
N MET A 114 8.27 32.52 -7.33
CA MET A 114 8.86 31.42 -8.08
C MET A 114 9.62 31.90 -9.32
N LEU A 115 9.09 32.88 -10.05
CA LEU A 115 9.69 33.40 -11.27
C LEU A 115 11.01 34.14 -10.98
N GLU A 116 11.10 34.84 -9.84
CA GLU A 116 12.36 35.42 -9.35
C GLU A 116 13.40 34.33 -9.03
N GLY A 117 13.00 33.26 -8.33
CA GLY A 117 13.88 32.12 -8.06
C GLY A 117 14.35 31.37 -9.32
N VAL A 118 13.47 31.23 -10.31
CA VAL A 118 13.78 30.60 -11.60
C VAL A 118 14.74 31.47 -12.42
N ASN A 119 14.48 32.78 -12.53
CA ASN A 119 15.37 33.71 -13.22
C ASN A 119 16.75 33.79 -12.56
N ALA A 120 16.83 33.79 -11.22
CA ALA A 120 18.09 33.73 -10.49
C ALA A 120 18.88 32.44 -10.80
N SER A 121 18.19 31.29 -10.89
CA SER A 121 18.81 30.01 -11.22
C SER A 121 19.33 29.94 -12.66
N LEU A 122 18.58 30.50 -13.63
CA LEU A 122 18.96 30.59 -15.03
C LEU A 122 20.12 31.57 -15.24
N ALA A 123 20.12 32.71 -14.53
CA ALA A 123 21.21 33.67 -14.56
C ALA A 123 22.51 33.08 -13.98
N ALA A 124 22.42 32.29 -12.91
CA ALA A 124 23.57 31.57 -12.35
C ALA A 124 24.14 30.52 -13.31
N ALA A 125 23.30 29.89 -14.15
CA ALA A 125 23.74 28.97 -15.20
C ALA A 125 24.34 29.68 -16.43
N GLY A 126 23.99 30.95 -16.67
CA GLY A 126 24.41 31.73 -17.84
C GLY A 126 25.76 32.47 -17.72
N MET A 127 26.33 32.59 -16.51
CA MET A 127 27.58 33.36 -16.28
C MET A 127 28.89 32.60 -16.59
N GLY A 128 28.82 31.55 -17.41
CA GLY A 128 29.96 30.77 -17.87
C GLY A 128 30.44 31.12 -19.29
N GLY A 129 30.98 32.32 -19.48
CA GLY A 129 32.01 32.62 -20.51
C GLY A 129 31.60 32.55 -22.00
N GLY A 130 31.27 33.71 -22.56
CA GLY A 130 31.15 33.93 -24.00
C GLY A 130 32.48 33.75 -24.76
N ARG A 131 32.45 32.88 -25.78
CA ARG A 131 33.36 32.97 -26.94
C ARG A 131 32.70 32.31 -28.15
N ASN A 132 32.29 33.16 -29.08
CA ASN A 132 31.89 32.97 -30.48
C ASN A 132 31.22 31.64 -30.88
N VAL A 133 29.93 31.79 -31.19
CA VAL A 133 28.98 30.80 -31.69
C VAL A 133 29.37 30.39 -33.11
N ALA A 134 30.04 29.25 -33.23
CA ALA A 134 29.84 28.34 -34.35
C ALA A 134 29.06 27.14 -33.80
N SER A 135 27.97 26.82 -34.49
CA SER A 135 26.89 25.86 -34.16
C SER A 135 27.37 24.44 -33.80
N GLY A 136 27.87 24.27 -32.57
CA GLY A 136 28.19 22.98 -31.98
C GLY A 136 27.29 22.74 -30.78
N THR A 137 26.19 22.03 -31.00
CA THR A 137 25.25 21.54 -29.99
C THR A 137 25.97 21.10 -28.71
N LEU A 138 25.55 21.62 -27.56
CA LEU A 138 26.02 21.33 -26.19
C LEU A 138 26.40 19.85 -25.89
N PRO A 139 25.71 18.82 -26.45
CA PRO A 139 26.10 17.43 -26.28
C PRO A 139 27.53 17.10 -26.75
N ARG A 140 28.02 17.74 -27.83
CA ARG A 140 29.35 17.43 -28.40
C ARG A 140 30.51 17.93 -27.53
N ARG A 141 30.35 19.06 -26.84
CA ARG A 141 31.39 19.59 -25.95
C ARG A 141 31.50 18.78 -24.66
N ILE A 142 30.35 18.37 -24.11
CA ILE A 142 30.32 17.46 -22.95
C ILE A 142 30.92 16.10 -23.33
N LEU A 143 30.56 15.55 -24.49
CA LEU A 143 31.16 14.30 -25.00
C LEU A 143 32.67 14.42 -25.25
N SER A 144 33.15 15.57 -25.76
CA SER A 144 34.58 15.84 -25.95
C SER A 144 35.34 15.90 -24.63
N VAL A 145 34.78 16.57 -23.61
CA VAL A 145 35.37 16.64 -22.27
C VAL A 145 35.37 15.26 -21.61
N MET A 146 34.26 14.53 -21.67
CA MET A 146 34.16 13.15 -21.17
C MET A 146 35.13 12.21 -21.90
N SER A 147 35.24 12.29 -23.22
CA SER A 147 36.21 11.51 -24.00
C SER A 147 37.65 11.84 -23.61
N SER A 148 37.98 13.12 -23.40
CA SER A 148 39.33 13.52 -22.98
C SER A 148 39.67 13.03 -21.57
N LEU A 149 38.67 13.02 -20.67
CA LEU A 149 38.78 12.49 -19.32
C LEU A 149 38.97 10.97 -19.34
N VAL A 150 38.21 10.25 -20.17
CA VAL A 150 38.34 8.81 -20.36
C VAL A 150 39.71 8.45 -20.92
N VAL A 151 40.22 9.19 -21.92
CA VAL A 151 41.56 8.94 -22.48
C VAL A 151 42.67 9.26 -21.46
N ALA A 152 42.51 10.34 -20.67
CA ALA A 152 43.45 10.68 -19.61
C ALA A 152 43.47 9.61 -18.50
N LEU A 153 42.29 9.12 -18.09
CA LEU A 153 42.16 8.00 -17.15
C LEU A 153 42.72 6.70 -17.74
N ALA A 154 42.50 6.41 -19.02
CA ALA A 154 43.05 5.22 -19.68
C ALA A 154 44.59 5.25 -19.73
N LYS A 155 45.19 6.43 -19.99
CA LYS A 155 46.66 6.58 -19.98
C LYS A 155 47.25 6.45 -18.58
N THR A 156 46.63 7.07 -17.57
CA THR A 156 47.13 6.99 -16.18
C THR A 156 46.97 5.58 -15.61
N THR A 157 45.85 4.91 -15.90
CA THR A 157 45.63 3.51 -15.53
C THR A 157 46.60 2.59 -16.25
N ALA A 158 46.85 2.75 -17.56
CA ALA A 158 47.83 1.94 -18.29
C ALA A 158 49.26 2.04 -17.71
N VAL A 159 49.69 3.25 -17.34
CA VAL A 159 51.01 3.47 -16.69
C VAL A 159 51.06 2.87 -15.28
N GLN A 160 49.95 2.87 -14.55
CA GLN A 160 49.89 2.29 -13.21
C GLN A 160 49.82 0.76 -13.25
N ILE A 161 49.09 0.20 -14.21
CA ILE A 161 48.99 -1.25 -14.48
C ILE A 161 50.36 -1.81 -14.83
N SER A 162 51.13 -1.13 -15.68
CA SER A 162 52.47 -1.60 -16.07
C SER A 162 53.48 -1.57 -14.92
N ARG A 163 53.34 -0.64 -13.96
CA ARG A 163 54.24 -0.55 -12.79
C ARG A 163 53.86 -1.51 -11.67
N HIS A 164 52.57 -1.76 -11.44
CA HIS A 164 52.08 -2.60 -10.34
C HIS A 164 50.91 -3.50 -10.77
N PRO A 165 51.14 -4.53 -11.60
CA PRO A 165 50.07 -5.34 -12.18
C PRO A 165 49.26 -6.11 -11.14
N ARG A 166 49.88 -6.61 -10.07
CA ARG A 166 49.17 -7.33 -8.99
C ARG A 166 48.27 -6.43 -8.15
N GLN A 167 48.72 -5.21 -7.86
CA GLN A 167 47.94 -4.25 -7.06
C GLN A 167 46.78 -3.69 -7.88
N THR A 168 47.03 -3.39 -9.16
CA THR A 168 45.99 -2.86 -10.07
C THR A 168 44.92 -3.90 -10.42
N THR A 169 45.28 -5.18 -10.57
CA THR A 169 44.30 -6.26 -10.76
C THR A 169 43.44 -6.47 -9.51
N LEU A 170 44.04 -6.50 -8.31
CA LEU A 170 43.28 -6.57 -7.05
C LEU A 170 42.34 -5.36 -6.92
N LEU A 171 42.83 -4.16 -7.22
CA LEU A 171 42.03 -2.95 -7.21
C LEU A 171 40.86 -3.00 -8.19
N ALA A 172 41.13 -3.44 -9.43
CA ALA A 172 40.11 -3.58 -10.46
C ALA A 172 39.04 -4.59 -10.04
N MET A 173 39.44 -5.71 -9.43
CA MET A 173 38.48 -6.67 -8.87
C MET A 173 37.63 -6.06 -7.75
N VAL A 174 38.24 -5.31 -6.82
CA VAL A 174 37.49 -4.60 -5.76
C VAL A 174 36.53 -3.57 -6.34
N ALA A 175 36.95 -2.81 -7.35
CA ALA A 175 36.13 -1.82 -8.01
C ALA A 175 34.95 -2.48 -8.76
N ILE A 176 35.21 -3.54 -9.53
CA ILE A 176 34.16 -4.32 -10.21
C ILE A 176 33.19 -4.92 -9.20
N LEU A 177 33.70 -5.51 -8.11
CA LEU A 177 32.87 -6.05 -7.03
C LEU A 177 32.00 -4.95 -6.42
N SER A 178 32.56 -3.76 -6.16
CA SER A 178 31.81 -2.63 -5.60
C SER A 178 30.74 -2.09 -6.55
N LEU A 179 31.00 -2.08 -7.86
CA LEU A 179 30.01 -1.68 -8.86
C LEU A 179 28.89 -2.72 -8.95
N LEU A 180 29.25 -4.01 -8.91
CA LEU A 180 28.28 -5.10 -8.88
C LEU A 180 27.44 -5.05 -7.62
N THR A 181 28.00 -4.74 -6.45
CA THR A 181 27.20 -4.61 -5.22
C THR A 181 26.29 -3.39 -5.30
N ILE A 182 26.78 -2.21 -5.70
CA ILE A 182 25.96 -0.99 -5.85
C ILE A 182 24.81 -1.22 -6.84
N HIS A 183 25.06 -1.95 -7.94
CA HIS A 183 24.03 -2.24 -8.94
C HIS A 183 22.98 -3.26 -8.46
N ASN A 184 23.39 -4.27 -7.70
CA ASN A 184 22.51 -5.36 -7.27
C ASN A 184 21.74 -5.05 -5.98
N ILE A 185 22.33 -4.31 -5.02
CA ILE A 185 21.71 -3.93 -3.75
C ILE A 185 20.26 -3.41 -3.90
N PRO A 186 19.97 -2.41 -4.74
CA PRO A 186 18.62 -1.88 -4.85
C PRO A 186 17.66 -2.83 -5.57
N LYS A 187 18.18 -3.82 -6.31
CA LYS A 187 17.39 -4.78 -7.09
C LYS A 187 17.02 -6.02 -6.29
N ASN A 188 17.93 -6.54 -5.47
CA ASN A 188 17.74 -7.85 -4.83
C ASN A 188 18.27 -7.93 -3.39
N GLY A 189 18.67 -6.81 -2.78
CA GLY A 189 19.26 -6.80 -1.43
C GLY A 189 20.63 -7.50 -1.35
N LEU A 190 21.30 -7.73 -2.48
CA LEU A 190 22.49 -8.56 -2.63
C LEU A 190 22.25 -10.02 -2.20
N VAL A 191 21.82 -10.84 -3.16
CA VAL A 191 21.62 -12.28 -2.98
C VAL A 191 22.95 -12.96 -2.68
N MET A 192 23.02 -13.65 -1.54
CA MET A 192 24.19 -14.40 -1.13
C MET A 192 24.00 -15.91 -1.27
N SER A 193 22.75 -16.36 -1.21
CA SER A 193 22.39 -17.75 -1.43
C SER A 193 21.05 -17.82 -2.14
N SER A 194 20.98 -18.60 -3.21
CA SER A 194 19.78 -18.81 -4.00
C SER A 194 18.98 -20.05 -3.61
N GLY A 195 19.45 -20.85 -2.64
CA GLY A 195 18.78 -22.08 -2.21
C GLY A 195 19.48 -22.81 -1.07
N SER A 196 18.93 -23.95 -0.67
CA SER A 196 19.52 -24.81 0.35
C SER A 196 20.76 -25.51 -0.21
N PHE A 197 21.96 -25.02 0.15
CA PHE A 197 23.21 -25.74 -0.09
C PHE A 197 23.84 -26.07 1.27
N PRO A 198 23.46 -27.21 1.89
CA PRO A 198 24.06 -27.64 3.13
C PRO A 198 25.58 -27.85 2.93
N PRO A 199 26.46 -27.38 3.83
CA PRO A 199 26.19 -26.76 5.14
C PRO A 199 26.12 -25.22 5.14
N PHE A 200 26.34 -24.56 4.00
CA PHE A 200 26.58 -23.12 3.96
C PHE A 200 25.32 -22.26 3.86
N SER A 201 24.20 -22.84 3.44
CA SER A 201 22.94 -22.13 3.41
C SER A 201 21.72 -23.01 3.64
N ARG A 202 20.80 -22.54 4.49
CA ARG A 202 19.50 -23.19 4.76
C ARG A 202 18.43 -22.84 3.73
N GLY A 203 18.55 -21.70 3.05
CA GLY A 203 17.56 -21.20 2.10
C GLY A 203 17.97 -19.86 1.46
N HIS A 204 17.05 -19.26 0.70
CA HIS A 204 17.33 -18.03 -0.03
C HIS A 204 17.65 -16.84 0.91
N SER A 205 18.81 -16.22 0.74
CA SER A 205 19.34 -15.24 1.69
C SER A 205 19.88 -13.99 1.00
N THR A 206 19.57 -12.81 1.55
CA THR A 206 20.08 -11.51 1.07
C THR A 206 20.83 -10.77 2.18
N LEU A 207 21.86 -10.01 1.82
CA LEU A 207 22.67 -9.28 2.81
C LEU A 207 21.89 -8.09 3.40
N LEU A 208 21.19 -7.38 2.53
CA LEU A 208 20.33 -6.25 2.85
C LEU A 208 18.88 -6.66 2.68
N GLU A 209 18.00 -5.80 3.19
CA GLU A 209 16.58 -6.01 3.09
C GLU A 209 16.17 -6.04 1.60
N PRO A 210 15.54 -7.13 1.13
CA PRO A 210 15.18 -7.26 -0.27
C PRO A 210 13.98 -6.35 -0.61
N PRO A 211 13.95 -5.77 -1.83
CA PRO A 211 12.75 -5.11 -2.36
C PRO A 211 11.58 -6.10 -2.48
N ILE A 212 10.34 -5.61 -2.31
CA ILE A 212 9.13 -6.45 -2.42
C ILE A 212 8.97 -7.02 -3.82
N SER A 213 9.30 -6.24 -4.87
CA SER A 213 9.28 -6.69 -6.26
C SER A 213 10.18 -7.90 -6.49
N TYR A 214 11.36 -7.91 -5.88
CA TYR A 214 12.29 -9.02 -5.96
C TYR A 214 11.76 -10.27 -5.25
N MET A 215 11.20 -10.10 -4.05
CA MET A 215 10.59 -11.21 -3.29
C MET A 215 9.47 -11.88 -4.08
N GLN A 216 8.58 -11.09 -4.68
CA GLN A 216 7.48 -11.57 -5.50
C GLN A 216 8.01 -12.31 -6.74
N GLN A 217 8.96 -11.71 -7.46
CA GLN A 217 9.55 -12.36 -8.64
C GLN A 217 10.26 -13.67 -8.28
N TYR A 218 11.05 -13.68 -7.20
CA TYR A 218 11.72 -14.89 -6.72
C TYR A 218 10.74 -16.04 -6.48
N TYR A 219 9.58 -15.71 -5.92
CA TYR A 219 8.53 -16.69 -5.70
C TYR A 219 7.86 -17.15 -6.98
N VAL A 220 7.39 -16.23 -7.83
CA VAL A 220 6.72 -16.55 -9.09
C VAL A 220 7.64 -17.38 -9.98
N ASP A 221 8.92 -17.03 -10.06
CA ASP A 221 9.93 -17.81 -10.77
C ASP A 221 10.10 -19.21 -10.15
N SER A 222 9.95 -19.34 -8.84
CA SER A 222 10.00 -20.65 -8.16
C SER A 222 8.72 -21.46 -8.42
N TRP A 223 7.57 -20.79 -8.52
CA TRP A 223 6.26 -21.36 -8.89
C TRP A 223 6.27 -21.90 -10.31
N ALA A 224 6.61 -21.06 -11.28
CA ALA A 224 6.67 -21.41 -12.70
C ALA A 224 7.64 -22.57 -13.00
N ARG A 225 8.61 -22.83 -12.11
CA ARG A 225 9.54 -23.97 -12.24
C ARG A 225 8.96 -25.30 -11.71
N GLY A 226 7.71 -25.33 -11.26
CA GLY A 226 7.04 -26.52 -10.72
C GLY A 226 7.70 -27.07 -9.44
N LYS A 227 8.45 -26.23 -8.71
CA LYS A 227 9.24 -26.66 -7.52
C LYS A 227 8.44 -26.57 -6.22
N TRP A 228 7.13 -26.51 -6.33
CA TRP A 228 6.22 -26.18 -5.25
C TRP A 228 5.77 -27.43 -4.55
N GLU A 229 6.68 -27.94 -3.73
CA GLU A 229 6.37 -29.01 -2.81
C GLU A 229 6.20 -28.40 -1.42
N SER A 230 5.05 -28.69 -0.80
CA SER A 230 4.84 -28.43 0.62
C SER A 230 6.01 -29.01 1.41
N SER A 231 6.56 -28.22 2.33
CA SER A 231 7.60 -28.73 3.23
C SER A 231 7.01 -29.57 4.34
N LEU A 232 5.68 -29.57 4.52
CA LEU A 232 5.03 -30.34 5.55
C LEU A 232 5.04 -31.83 5.20
N PRO A 233 5.19 -32.72 6.20
CA PRO A 233 5.04 -34.14 5.97
C PRO A 233 3.62 -34.43 5.47
N LYS A 234 3.48 -35.46 4.64
CA LYS A 234 2.14 -35.93 4.22
C LYS A 234 1.33 -36.28 5.48
N PRO A 235 0.02 -35.99 5.50
CA PRO A 235 -0.83 -36.28 6.65
C PRO A 235 -0.68 -37.75 7.07
N MET A 236 -0.14 -37.99 8.26
CA MET A 236 -0.09 -39.33 8.84
C MET A 236 -1.46 -39.64 9.44
N LYS A 237 -2.13 -40.68 8.91
CA LYS A 237 -3.29 -41.27 9.57
C LYS A 237 -2.81 -42.00 10.82
N LEU A 238 -2.92 -41.39 11.99
CA LEU A 238 -2.69 -42.08 13.25
C LEU A 238 -3.81 -43.13 13.44
N THR A 239 -3.50 -44.38 13.11
CA THR A 239 -4.39 -45.51 13.42
C THR A 239 -4.34 -45.73 14.93
N SER A 240 -5.45 -45.48 15.62
CA SER A 240 -5.60 -45.82 17.04
C SER A 240 -5.59 -47.35 17.22
N LYS A 241 -4.39 -47.90 17.41
CA LYS A 241 -4.11 -49.22 17.99
C LYS A 241 -3.35 -48.91 19.29
N GLU A 242 -3.69 -49.33 20.50
CA GLU A 242 -4.47 -50.45 21.03
C GLU A 242 -4.95 -50.09 22.44
N GLY A 243 -6.06 -50.68 22.87
CA GLY A 243 -6.56 -50.59 24.24
C GLY A 243 -7.91 -51.28 24.34
N GLY A 244 -7.93 -52.60 24.15
CA GLY A 244 -9.16 -53.38 24.08
C GLY A 244 -10.08 -53.20 25.28
N LYS A 245 -11.36 -52.95 25.01
CA LYS A 245 -12.50 -53.78 25.44
C LYS A 245 -13.76 -53.28 24.75
N LYS A 246 -14.54 -54.24 24.26
CA LYS A 246 -15.81 -54.07 23.56
C LYS A 246 -16.77 -53.15 24.35
N SER A 247 -17.01 -51.95 23.84
CA SER A 247 -18.23 -51.19 24.13
C SER A 247 -18.84 -50.74 22.80
N LYS A 248 -20.01 -51.29 22.48
CA LYS A 248 -20.87 -50.84 21.38
C LYS A 248 -21.52 -49.53 21.83
N SER A 249 -20.90 -48.39 21.55
CA SER A 249 -21.61 -47.12 21.48
C SER A 249 -20.90 -46.18 20.51
N LYS A 250 -21.64 -45.86 19.46
CA LYS A 250 -21.37 -44.97 18.34
C LYS A 250 -20.97 -43.57 18.80
N LYS A 251 -19.71 -43.18 18.65
CA LYS A 251 -19.27 -41.83 18.25
C LYS A 251 -17.80 -41.90 17.80
N GLU A 252 -17.55 -41.45 16.58
CA GLU A 252 -16.25 -41.46 15.91
C GLU A 252 -15.17 -40.82 16.77
N SER A 253 -14.12 -41.57 17.09
CA SER A 253 -12.87 -41.00 17.57
C SER A 253 -12.15 -40.40 16.37
N GLU A 254 -12.14 -39.08 16.28
CA GLU A 254 -11.36 -38.31 15.31
C GLU A 254 -9.90 -38.78 15.33
N SER A 255 -9.40 -39.23 14.18
CA SER A 255 -7.98 -39.46 13.99
C SER A 255 -7.25 -38.11 14.09
N ILE A 256 -6.35 -37.95 15.05
CA ILE A 256 -5.43 -36.82 15.07
C ILE A 256 -4.57 -36.93 13.82
N VAL A 257 -4.74 -36.03 12.86
CA VAL A 257 -3.91 -35.96 11.66
C VAL A 257 -2.75 -35.03 11.98
N VAL A 258 -1.54 -35.57 12.06
CA VAL A 258 -0.31 -34.77 12.17
C VAL A 258 0.36 -34.79 10.79
N GLY A 259 0.50 -33.60 10.18
CA GLY A 259 1.04 -33.40 8.84
C GLY A 259 -0.02 -33.02 7.79
N GLY A 260 0.41 -32.32 6.73
CA GLY A 260 -0.45 -31.74 5.69
C GLY A 260 -1.06 -30.38 6.06
N VAL A 261 -1.70 -29.75 5.07
CA VAL A 261 -2.56 -28.55 5.22
C VAL A 261 -3.56 -28.79 6.36
N GLY A 262 -3.59 -27.92 7.37
CA GLY A 262 -4.50 -28.10 8.51
C GLY A 262 -3.86 -28.63 9.78
N MET A 263 -2.54 -28.80 9.85
CA MET A 263 -1.90 -29.47 10.99
C MET A 263 -2.20 -28.76 12.31
N THR A 264 -2.23 -27.42 12.33
CA THR A 264 -2.50 -26.67 13.55
C THR A 264 -3.97 -26.61 13.94
N ARG A 265 -4.90 -27.20 13.17
CA ARG A 265 -6.34 -27.18 13.47
C ARG A 265 -6.67 -27.78 14.83
N SER A 266 -5.99 -28.86 15.22
CA SER A 266 -6.19 -29.52 16.51
C SER A 266 -5.43 -28.87 17.66
N LEU A 267 -4.58 -27.86 17.40
CA LEU A 267 -3.84 -27.18 18.46
C LEU A 267 -4.78 -26.20 19.17
N THR A 268 -5.15 -26.54 20.39
CA THR A 268 -5.78 -25.61 21.33
C THR A 268 -4.68 -24.97 22.17
N TYR A 269 -4.56 -23.64 22.11
CA TYR A 269 -3.75 -22.87 23.05
C TYR A 269 -4.65 -22.21 24.09
N ASP A 270 -4.15 -22.07 25.31
CA ASP A 270 -4.87 -21.36 26.36
C ASP A 270 -4.64 -19.86 26.18
N SER A 271 -5.66 -19.14 25.71
CA SER A 271 -5.60 -17.69 25.52
C SER A 271 -6.09 -16.90 26.74
N SER A 272 -6.35 -17.58 27.87
CA SER A 272 -6.86 -16.93 29.09
C SER A 272 -5.89 -15.92 29.70
N GLU A 273 -4.59 -16.05 29.45
CA GLU A 273 -3.54 -15.12 29.92
C GLU A 273 -3.31 -13.91 28.98
N ALA A 274 -4.17 -13.69 27.98
CA ALA A 274 -4.03 -12.58 27.05
C ALA A 274 -4.16 -11.22 27.75
N GLN A 275 -3.14 -10.37 27.61
CA GLN A 275 -3.10 -9.05 28.23
C GLN A 275 -3.45 -7.95 27.21
N VAL A 276 -4.05 -6.87 27.71
CA VAL A 276 -4.17 -5.59 26.99
C VAL A 276 -2.76 -5.00 26.88
N ASP A 277 -2.38 -4.52 25.70
CA ASP A 277 -1.10 -3.83 25.41
C ASP A 277 0.21 -4.62 25.47
N LYS A 278 0.20 -5.87 25.96
CA LYS A 278 1.41 -6.71 25.98
C LYS A 278 1.20 -7.99 25.18
N VAL A 279 2.13 -8.27 24.27
CA VAL A 279 2.20 -9.57 23.60
C VAL A 279 2.76 -10.62 24.55
N THR A 280 1.95 -11.62 24.83
CA THR A 280 2.37 -12.84 25.52
C THR A 280 2.85 -13.84 24.48
N VAL A 281 3.99 -14.47 24.73
CA VAL A 281 4.57 -15.48 23.82
C VAL A 281 4.80 -16.76 24.60
N GLU A 282 4.20 -17.83 24.12
CA GLU A 282 4.38 -19.18 24.66
C GLU A 282 5.16 -20.03 23.68
N THR A 283 6.05 -20.87 24.19
CA THR A 283 6.84 -21.79 23.37
C THR A 283 6.84 -23.17 24.02
N GLN A 284 6.49 -24.17 23.22
CA GLN A 284 6.46 -25.57 23.59
C GLN A 284 7.38 -26.32 22.63
N VAL A 285 8.26 -27.17 23.16
CA VAL A 285 9.24 -27.95 22.42
C VAL A 285 8.88 -29.43 22.58
N ASP A 286 9.01 -30.21 21.50
CA ASP A 286 8.77 -31.66 21.47
C ASP A 286 7.38 -32.09 22.02
N LYS A 287 6.31 -31.45 21.54
CA LYS A 287 4.94 -31.71 21.97
C LYS A 287 4.07 -32.24 20.84
N ASP A 288 3.33 -33.32 21.07
CA ASP A 288 2.23 -33.80 20.22
C ASP A 288 2.55 -33.90 18.72
N GLY A 289 3.74 -34.38 18.36
CA GLY A 289 4.16 -34.51 16.96
C GLY A 289 4.83 -33.27 16.37
N TYR A 290 5.05 -32.24 17.19
CA TYR A 290 5.73 -31.00 16.84
C TYR A 290 7.07 -30.88 17.54
N SER A 291 8.10 -30.47 16.79
CA SER A 291 9.41 -30.14 17.34
C SER A 291 9.39 -28.77 18.02
N LEU A 292 8.60 -27.83 17.49
CA LEU A 292 8.45 -26.48 18.03
C LEU A 292 7.04 -25.97 17.77
N VAL A 293 6.37 -25.48 18.82
CA VAL A 293 5.15 -24.69 18.72
C VAL A 293 5.38 -23.38 19.46
N THR A 294 5.31 -22.27 18.74
CA THR A 294 5.42 -20.94 19.32
C THR A 294 4.17 -20.15 18.99
N THR A 295 3.45 -19.68 20.01
CA THR A 295 2.25 -18.87 19.83
C THR A 295 2.45 -17.51 20.49
N ALA A 296 2.10 -16.44 19.78
CA ALA A 296 2.03 -15.09 20.33
C ALA A 296 0.61 -14.56 20.24
N PHE A 297 0.10 -14.04 21.35
CA PHE A 297 -1.26 -13.49 21.41
C PHE A 297 -1.32 -12.17 22.17
N GLN A 298 -2.31 -11.36 21.82
CA GLN A 298 -2.58 -10.07 22.45
C GLN A 298 -4.07 -9.75 22.36
N MET A 299 -4.63 -9.18 23.43
CA MET A 299 -6.03 -8.78 23.49
C MET A 299 -6.19 -7.32 23.04
N ILE A 300 -7.19 -7.09 22.19
CA ILE A 300 -7.71 -5.76 21.87
C ILE A 300 -8.96 -5.54 22.74
N PRO A 301 -8.92 -4.59 23.69
CA PRO A 301 -10.09 -4.27 24.50
C PRO A 301 -11.14 -3.57 23.64
N ILE A 302 -12.41 -3.85 23.90
CA ILE A 302 -13.53 -3.25 23.15
C ILE A 302 -14.07 -1.99 23.84
N ASP A 303 -13.80 -1.83 25.14
CA ASP A 303 -14.27 -0.70 25.95
C ASP A 303 -13.92 0.66 25.32
N ASP A 304 -12.69 0.81 24.83
CA ASP A 304 -12.23 2.01 24.12
C ASP A 304 -13.13 2.36 22.92
N PHE A 305 -13.61 1.35 22.21
CA PHE A 305 -14.48 1.52 21.04
C PHE A 305 -15.93 1.77 21.44
N VAL A 306 -16.40 1.14 22.52
CA VAL A 306 -17.72 1.42 23.11
C VAL A 306 -17.81 2.88 23.50
N GLU A 307 -16.80 3.42 24.19
CA GLU A 307 -16.74 4.84 24.52
C GLU A 307 -16.77 5.74 23.26
N MET A 308 -16.03 5.36 22.21
CA MET A 308 -16.01 6.10 20.95
C MET A 308 -17.37 6.10 20.25
N ILE A 309 -18.12 4.99 20.30
CA ILE A 309 -19.45 4.90 19.72
C ILE A 309 -20.44 5.72 20.56
N GLN A 310 -20.36 5.63 21.89
CA GLN A 310 -21.22 6.34 22.82
C GLN A 310 -21.08 7.86 22.69
N LYS A 311 -19.83 8.39 22.64
CA LYS A 311 -19.58 9.84 22.49
C LYS A 311 -20.16 10.44 21.20
N ASN A 312 -20.40 9.62 20.17
CA ASN A 312 -20.88 10.07 18.86
C ASN A 312 -22.37 9.74 18.60
N GLY A 313 -23.00 8.94 19.45
CA GLY A 313 -24.41 8.57 19.34
C GLY A 313 -25.30 9.43 20.24
N ASN A 314 -26.30 10.10 19.66
CA ASN A 314 -27.37 10.74 20.43
C ASN A 314 -28.47 9.75 20.86
N GLU A 315 -28.28 8.45 20.63
CA GLU A 315 -29.26 7.40 20.93
C GLU A 315 -28.91 6.77 22.28
N GLU A 316 -29.86 6.80 23.23
CA GLU A 316 -29.81 6.01 24.47
C GLU A 316 -29.94 4.52 24.13
N LYS A 317 -28.83 3.91 23.69
CA LYS A 317 -28.74 2.46 23.55
C LYS A 317 -28.30 1.84 24.86
N SER A 318 -28.81 0.64 25.12
CA SER A 318 -28.35 -0.16 26.25
C SER A 318 -26.84 -0.44 26.11
N ALA A 319 -26.12 -0.56 27.23
CA ALA A 319 -24.68 -0.83 27.22
C ALA A 319 -24.35 -2.11 26.43
N SER A 320 -25.19 -3.15 26.57
CA SER A 320 -25.04 -4.42 25.86
C SER A 320 -25.16 -4.28 24.34
N GLU A 321 -26.06 -3.44 23.83
CA GLU A 321 -26.14 -3.17 22.38
C GLU A 321 -24.92 -2.45 21.84
N LEU A 322 -24.34 -1.54 22.63
CA LEU A 322 -23.12 -0.82 22.24
C LEU A 322 -21.91 -1.75 22.20
N GLU A 323 -21.79 -2.64 23.20
CA GLU A 323 -20.75 -3.68 23.26
C GLU A 323 -20.84 -4.64 22.07
N HIS A 324 -22.03 -5.19 21.79
CA HIS A 324 -22.25 -6.07 20.65
C HIS A 324 -21.86 -5.39 19.34
N LYS A 325 -22.30 -4.14 19.14
CA LYS A 325 -21.98 -3.38 17.93
C LYS A 325 -20.49 -3.07 17.79
N ALA A 326 -19.81 -2.80 18.92
CA ALA A 326 -18.38 -2.54 18.93
C ALA A 326 -17.59 -3.83 18.60
N MET A 327 -18.02 -4.97 19.15
CA MET A 327 -17.48 -6.30 18.84
C MET A 327 -17.65 -6.64 17.37
N GLU A 328 -18.85 -6.51 16.81
CA GLU A 328 -19.15 -6.76 15.40
C GLU A 328 -18.26 -5.90 14.48
N CYS A 329 -18.14 -4.60 14.78
CA CYS A 329 -17.28 -3.69 14.05
C CYS A 329 -15.79 -4.08 14.15
N ALA A 330 -15.37 -4.59 15.31
CA ALA A 330 -14.02 -5.08 15.52
C ALA A 330 -13.74 -6.33 14.68
N LEU A 331 -14.62 -7.34 14.75
CA LEU A 331 -14.49 -8.58 14.00
C LEU A 331 -14.49 -8.34 12.49
N GLU A 332 -15.41 -7.52 11.97
CA GLU A 332 -15.45 -7.15 10.55
C GLU A 332 -14.16 -6.45 10.10
N SER A 333 -13.61 -5.56 10.94
CA SER A 333 -12.38 -4.84 10.62
C SER A 333 -11.14 -5.75 10.60
N ILE A 334 -11.11 -6.77 11.47
CA ILE A 334 -10.02 -7.74 11.54
C ILE A 334 -10.17 -8.80 10.43
N SER A 335 -11.39 -9.27 10.17
CA SER A 335 -11.69 -10.16 9.03
C SER A 335 -11.28 -9.50 7.71
N ALA A 336 -11.63 -8.23 7.47
CA ALA A 336 -11.17 -7.51 6.29
C ALA A 336 -9.63 -7.33 6.22
N LEU A 337 -8.92 -7.42 7.35
CA LEU A 337 -7.46 -7.45 7.36
C LEU A 337 -6.92 -8.81 6.95
N PHE A 338 -7.58 -9.88 7.38
CA PHE A 338 -7.26 -11.25 6.98
C PHE A 338 -7.51 -11.41 5.49
N ASP A 339 -8.62 -10.92 4.94
CA ASP A 339 -8.90 -10.92 3.49
C ASP A 339 -7.83 -10.17 2.69
N ASP A 340 -7.40 -9.01 3.21
CA ASP A 340 -6.34 -8.20 2.59
C ASP A 340 -4.94 -8.82 2.75
N ARG A 341 -4.76 -9.79 3.65
CA ARG A 341 -3.49 -10.47 3.98
C ARG A 341 -2.33 -9.52 4.35
N LYS A 342 -2.65 -8.35 4.90
CA LYS A 342 -1.69 -7.29 5.25
C LYS A 342 -1.13 -7.48 6.66
N PHE A 343 -0.38 -8.56 6.88
CA PHE A 343 0.07 -8.92 8.23
C PHE A 343 1.29 -8.14 8.75
N SER A 344 2.09 -7.49 7.88
CA SER A 344 3.35 -6.81 8.29
C SER A 344 3.37 -5.29 8.07
N GLU A 345 2.23 -4.61 8.00
CA GLU A 345 2.19 -3.16 7.72
C GLU A 345 2.80 -2.31 8.84
N TYR A 346 2.67 -2.75 10.09
CA TYR A 346 3.10 -1.98 11.27
C TYR A 346 4.10 -2.75 12.15
N THR A 347 4.99 -3.52 11.51
CA THR A 347 6.06 -4.22 12.24
C THR A 347 7.04 -3.23 12.88
N PRO A 348 7.50 -3.48 14.12
CA PRO A 348 8.57 -2.68 14.72
C PRO A 348 9.81 -2.72 13.84
N GLU A 349 10.48 -1.57 13.64
CA GLU A 349 11.71 -1.48 12.83
C GLU A 349 12.79 -2.49 13.26
N ALA A 350 12.81 -2.83 14.56
CA ALA A 350 13.74 -3.81 15.13
C ALA A 350 13.60 -5.22 14.55
N SER A 351 12.39 -5.62 14.12
CA SER A 351 12.12 -6.95 13.57
C SER A 351 12.51 -7.10 12.11
N ALA A 352 12.49 -5.98 11.35
CA ALA A 352 12.68 -5.94 9.91
C ALA A 352 11.97 -7.09 9.16
N LEU A 353 10.76 -7.43 9.63
CA LEU A 353 9.90 -8.46 9.04
C LEU A 353 9.05 -7.81 7.94
N LYS A 354 9.08 -8.41 6.76
CA LYS A 354 8.22 -8.06 5.63
C LYS A 354 7.40 -9.27 5.23
N TRP A 355 6.12 -9.05 4.97
CA TRP A 355 5.17 -10.02 4.48
C TRP A 355 4.49 -9.49 3.22
N ARG A 356 4.33 -10.34 2.22
CA ARG A 356 3.53 -10.03 1.04
C ARG A 356 2.80 -11.27 0.55
N SER A 357 1.47 -11.22 0.48
CA SER A 357 0.67 -12.18 -0.28
C SER A 357 0.48 -11.72 -1.72
N PHE A 358 0.15 -12.67 -2.59
CA PHE A 358 -0.21 -12.45 -3.99
C PHE A 358 -0.85 -13.73 -4.55
N LEU A 359 -1.62 -13.57 -5.62
CA LEU A 359 -2.25 -14.67 -6.35
C LEU A 359 -1.34 -15.08 -7.51
N VAL A 360 -1.25 -16.38 -7.75
CA VAL A 360 -0.53 -16.95 -8.89
C VAL A 360 -1.50 -17.81 -9.68
N ALA A 361 -1.68 -17.50 -10.96
CA ALA A 361 -2.47 -18.33 -11.86
C ALA A 361 -1.82 -19.72 -11.98
N ASP A 362 -2.59 -20.77 -11.77
CA ASP A 362 -2.18 -22.12 -12.14
C ASP A 362 -2.39 -22.30 -13.64
N GLU A 363 -1.35 -22.75 -14.36
CA GLU A 363 -1.43 -22.97 -15.80
C GLU A 363 -2.34 -24.16 -16.16
N ASN A 364 -2.64 -25.04 -15.19
CA ASN A 364 -3.32 -26.31 -15.47
C ASN A 364 -4.82 -26.33 -15.17
N ASP A 365 -5.32 -25.49 -14.26
CA ASP A 365 -6.66 -25.70 -13.67
C ASP A 365 -7.58 -24.47 -13.67
N ASP A 366 -7.28 -23.37 -14.37
CA ASP A 366 -8.00 -22.07 -14.28
C ASP A 366 -8.13 -21.51 -12.83
N ASP A 367 -7.60 -22.23 -11.84
CA ASP A 367 -7.62 -21.91 -10.43
C ASP A 367 -6.44 -21.01 -10.07
N GLU A 368 -6.70 -19.96 -9.31
CA GLU A 368 -5.66 -19.11 -8.75
C GLU A 368 -5.16 -19.70 -7.43
N SER A 369 -3.88 -20.04 -7.37
CA SER A 369 -3.23 -20.46 -6.13
C SER A 369 -2.77 -19.23 -5.34
N GLU A 370 -3.23 -19.12 -4.10
CA GLU A 370 -2.79 -18.04 -3.23
C GLU A 370 -1.42 -18.32 -2.60
N GLY A 371 -0.59 -17.29 -2.65
CA GLY A 371 0.77 -17.32 -2.22
C GLY A 371 1.22 -16.22 -1.28
N ALA A 372 2.28 -16.48 -0.51
CA ALA A 372 2.92 -15.44 0.28
C ALA A 372 4.44 -15.57 0.37
N VAL A 373 5.13 -14.45 0.52
CA VAL A 373 6.57 -14.40 0.82
C VAL A 373 6.78 -13.60 2.09
N MET A 374 7.59 -14.16 2.97
CA MET A 374 8.07 -13.49 4.16
C MET A 374 9.58 -13.25 4.05
N SER A 375 10.06 -12.06 4.40
CA SER A 375 11.48 -11.77 4.60
C SER A 375 11.69 -11.31 6.03
N MET A 376 12.69 -11.87 6.72
CA MET A 376 13.01 -11.47 8.08
C MET A 376 14.52 -11.46 8.30
N ARG A 377 15.00 -10.46 9.05
CA ARG A 377 16.41 -10.39 9.48
C ARG A 377 16.71 -11.54 10.45
N LEU A 378 17.93 -12.08 10.38
CA LEU A 378 18.41 -13.23 11.16
C LEU A 378 17.78 -14.59 10.78
N LEU A 379 16.82 -14.61 9.85
CA LEU A 379 16.32 -15.85 9.28
C LEU A 379 17.34 -16.48 8.32
N GLY A 380 18.09 -15.66 7.60
CA GLY A 380 19.20 -16.10 6.77
C GLY A 380 20.46 -16.33 7.61
N ASP A 381 21.32 -17.26 7.16
CA ASP A 381 22.56 -17.59 7.85
C ASP A 381 23.46 -16.36 8.04
N PHE A 382 24.27 -16.32 9.10
CA PHE A 382 25.19 -15.21 9.42
C PHE A 382 24.48 -13.85 9.63
N GLY A 383 23.26 -13.88 10.15
CA GLY A 383 22.50 -12.66 10.50
C GLY A 383 21.93 -11.92 9.30
N ARG A 384 21.86 -12.59 8.15
CA ARG A 384 21.33 -12.07 6.88
C ARG A 384 19.80 -12.08 6.89
N PHE A 385 19.20 -11.45 5.88
CA PHE A 385 17.78 -11.58 5.62
C PHE A 385 17.52 -12.94 4.99
N GLY A 386 16.57 -13.69 5.55
CA GLY A 386 16.08 -14.93 4.96
C GLY A 386 14.76 -14.67 4.26
N ILE A 387 14.62 -15.16 3.03
CA ILE A 387 13.36 -15.14 2.28
C ILE A 387 12.71 -16.52 2.41
N GLN A 388 11.52 -16.53 2.99
CA GLN A 388 10.70 -17.71 3.22
C GLN A 388 9.48 -17.67 2.30
N PRO A 389 9.40 -18.54 1.29
CA PRO A 389 8.18 -18.71 0.51
C PRO A 389 7.16 -19.53 1.30
N LEU A 390 5.90 -19.14 1.16
CA LEU A 390 4.74 -19.66 1.86
C LEU A 390 3.60 -19.92 0.85
N CYS A 391 2.81 -20.94 1.11
CA CYS A 391 1.62 -21.26 0.34
C CYS A 391 0.42 -21.21 1.28
N PHE A 392 -0.71 -20.71 0.78
CA PHE A 392 -1.94 -20.72 1.52
C PHE A 392 -2.33 -22.17 1.86
N SER A 393 -2.67 -22.40 3.12
CA SER A 393 -3.10 -23.71 3.61
C SER A 393 -4.62 -23.81 3.56
N TYR A 394 -5.31 -22.99 4.36
CA TYR A 394 -6.76 -23.04 4.51
C TYR A 394 -7.27 -21.80 5.23
N GLU A 395 -8.59 -21.61 5.12
CA GLU A 395 -9.40 -20.72 5.94
C GLU A 395 -10.37 -21.56 6.79
N LEU A 396 -10.66 -21.11 8.01
CA LEU A 396 -11.75 -21.66 8.81
C LEU A 396 -12.75 -20.55 9.12
N ASP A 397 -13.97 -20.81 8.71
CA ASP A 397 -15.19 -20.29 9.33
C ASP A 397 -15.76 -21.44 10.13
N ASP A 398 -15.86 -21.31 11.45
CA ASP A 398 -16.46 -22.39 12.24
C ASP A 398 -17.89 -22.64 11.77
N GLU A 399 -18.18 -23.91 11.53
CA GLU A 399 -19.46 -24.51 11.17
C GLU A 399 -20.52 -24.19 12.24
N ASP A 400 -21.46 -23.30 11.89
CA ASP A 400 -22.89 -23.34 12.28
C ASP A 400 -23.65 -22.40 11.32
N ILE A 401 -23.43 -22.55 10.01
CA ILE A 401 -24.30 -21.93 9.01
C ILE A 401 -25.55 -22.81 8.94
N ASP A 402 -26.50 -22.55 9.83
CA ASP A 402 -27.90 -22.75 9.48
C ASP A 402 -28.11 -22.05 8.12
N GLU A 403 -28.56 -22.80 7.10
CA GLU A 403 -28.74 -22.38 5.69
C GLU A 403 -29.67 -21.15 5.49
N THR A 404 -30.08 -20.46 6.55
CA THR A 404 -31.06 -19.38 6.54
C THR A 404 -30.48 -17.97 6.56
N ASP A 405 -29.21 -17.75 6.93
CA ASP A 405 -28.64 -16.40 6.99
C ASP A 405 -27.43 -16.24 6.05
N HIS A 406 -27.67 -15.61 4.90
CA HIS A 406 -26.67 -15.32 3.85
C HIS A 406 -25.71 -14.16 4.16
N ASP A 407 -25.67 -13.63 5.39
CA ASP A 407 -24.88 -12.44 5.70
C ASP A 407 -23.53 -12.79 6.37
N SER A 408 -22.51 -12.88 5.50
CA SER A 408 -21.06 -12.83 5.79
C SER A 408 -20.48 -13.89 6.74
N THR A 409 -19.87 -14.91 6.16
CA THR A 409 -18.92 -15.78 6.86
C THR A 409 -17.65 -14.97 7.16
N MET A 410 -17.48 -14.55 8.42
CA MET A 410 -16.31 -13.77 8.86
C MET A 410 -15.12 -14.68 9.13
N ILE A 411 -14.11 -14.63 8.24
CA ILE A 411 -12.89 -15.42 8.34
C ILE A 411 -12.24 -15.25 9.72
N ARG A 412 -12.25 -16.32 10.52
CA ARG A 412 -11.65 -16.35 11.87
C ARG A 412 -10.19 -16.76 11.86
N CYS A 413 -9.80 -17.56 10.89
CA CYS A 413 -8.49 -18.17 10.84
C CYS A 413 -7.98 -18.30 9.42
N VAL A 414 -6.73 -17.89 9.20
CA VAL A 414 -5.99 -18.08 7.95
C VAL A 414 -4.67 -18.77 8.28
N ALA A 415 -4.30 -19.78 7.51
CA ALA A 415 -3.03 -20.47 7.71
C ALA A 415 -2.19 -20.52 6.43
N PHE A 416 -0.88 -20.44 6.60
CA PHE A 416 0.13 -20.56 5.55
C PHE A 416 1.15 -21.61 5.92
N HIS A 417 1.50 -22.49 5.00
CA HIS A 417 2.59 -23.44 5.20
C HIS A 417 3.82 -23.06 4.40
N THR A 418 4.99 -23.46 4.90
CA THR A 418 6.25 -23.26 4.20
C THR A 418 6.44 -24.25 3.06
N LEU A 419 7.30 -23.86 2.13
CA LEU A 419 7.64 -24.69 0.98
C LEU A 419 9.07 -25.19 1.07
N LYS A 420 9.32 -26.31 0.38
CA LYS A 420 10.66 -26.89 0.32
C LYS A 420 11.68 -25.88 -0.21
N GLY A 421 12.86 -25.88 0.38
CA GLY A 421 13.93 -24.91 0.06
C GLY A 421 13.85 -23.61 0.86
N GLY A 422 12.83 -23.42 1.70
CA GLY A 422 12.77 -22.35 2.71
C GLY A 422 13.78 -22.54 3.86
N HIS A 423 13.78 -21.65 4.83
CA HIS A 423 14.67 -21.66 6.01
C HIS A 423 14.18 -22.57 7.14
N PHE A 424 12.87 -22.79 7.23
CA PHE A 424 12.23 -23.70 8.17
C PHE A 424 11.06 -24.43 7.50
N ASP A 425 10.61 -25.51 8.12
CA ASP A 425 9.48 -26.32 7.62
C ASP A 425 8.34 -26.32 8.65
N GLY A 426 7.24 -25.60 8.42
CA GLY A 426 6.15 -25.47 9.36
C GLY A 426 4.92 -24.75 8.80
N GLU A 427 3.96 -24.48 9.69
CA GLU A 427 2.73 -23.75 9.43
C GLU A 427 2.67 -22.49 10.31
N LEU A 428 2.31 -21.36 9.69
CA LEU A 428 2.00 -20.09 10.33
C LEU A 428 0.48 -19.91 10.30
N ARG A 429 -0.16 -20.00 11.46
CA ARG A 429 -1.60 -19.81 11.64
C ARG A 429 -1.87 -18.44 12.26
N PHE A 430 -2.78 -17.71 11.65
CA PHE A 430 -3.33 -16.45 12.15
C PHE A 430 -4.76 -16.72 12.59
N SER A 431 -5.11 -16.38 13.82
CA SER A 431 -6.44 -16.63 14.38
C SER A 431 -6.97 -15.44 15.18
N ILE A 432 -8.29 -15.36 15.22
CA ILE A 432 -9.06 -14.36 15.93
C ILE A 432 -10.05 -15.10 16.82
N ASP A 433 -9.97 -14.85 18.12
CA ASP A 433 -10.89 -15.42 19.11
C ASP A 433 -11.59 -14.31 19.89
N SER A 434 -12.88 -14.43 20.14
CA SER A 434 -13.57 -13.54 21.10
C SER A 434 -13.35 -14.02 22.53
N THR A 435 -13.13 -13.11 23.49
CA THR A 435 -13.07 -13.52 24.90
C THR A 435 -14.42 -14.09 25.34
N LYS A 436 -14.42 -15.12 26.20
CA LYS A 436 -15.66 -15.71 26.75
C LYS A 436 -16.55 -14.69 27.47
N ALA A 437 -15.96 -13.62 27.97
CA ALA A 437 -16.64 -12.54 28.65
C ALA A 437 -17.15 -11.43 27.70
N GLY A 438 -16.84 -11.51 26.40
CA GLY A 438 -17.21 -10.48 25.41
C GLY A 438 -16.44 -9.15 25.55
N THR A 439 -15.44 -9.10 26.42
CA THR A 439 -14.67 -7.89 26.76
C THR A 439 -13.65 -7.47 25.70
N GLY A 440 -13.31 -8.35 24.78
CA GLY A 440 -12.23 -8.10 23.82
C GLY A 440 -12.14 -9.13 22.70
N VAL A 441 -11.32 -8.79 21.71
CA VAL A 441 -10.89 -9.71 20.65
C VAL A 441 -9.43 -10.08 20.87
N ILE A 442 -9.13 -11.37 20.87
CA ILE A 442 -7.77 -11.90 20.97
C ILE A 442 -7.28 -12.18 19.56
N ILE A 443 -6.11 -11.64 19.24
CA ILE A 443 -5.39 -11.94 18.00
C ILE A 443 -4.20 -12.81 18.34
N SER A 444 -4.05 -13.91 17.62
CA SER A 444 -2.98 -14.88 17.84
C SER A 444 -2.31 -15.28 16.54
N VAL A 445 -0.99 -15.48 16.63
CA VAL A 445 -0.15 -16.02 15.58
C VAL A 445 0.60 -17.23 16.13
N THR A 446 0.40 -18.38 15.52
CA THR A 446 1.04 -19.64 15.90
C THR A 446 1.99 -20.09 14.78
N LEU A 447 3.25 -20.30 15.13
CA LEU A 447 4.21 -21.04 14.32
C LEU A 447 4.30 -22.47 14.86
N ALA A 448 3.99 -23.46 14.04
CA ALA A 448 4.11 -24.86 14.38
C ALA A 448 5.02 -25.60 13.41
N ILE A 449 5.96 -26.38 13.94
CA ILE A 449 6.95 -27.12 13.17
C ILE A 449 6.81 -28.59 13.52
N PRO A 450 6.51 -29.47 12.55
CA PRO A 450 6.41 -30.90 12.80
C PRO A 450 7.74 -31.47 13.29
N ASN A 451 7.66 -32.66 13.89
CA ASN A 451 8.83 -33.51 14.06
C ASN A 451 9.48 -33.76 12.69
N GLU A 452 10.80 -33.79 12.64
CA GLU A 452 11.62 -33.89 11.40
C GLU A 452 11.67 -32.61 10.54
N GLY A 453 10.86 -31.59 10.83
CA GLY A 453 10.93 -30.29 10.17
C GLY A 453 12.16 -29.48 10.59
N ARG A 454 12.69 -28.65 9.69
CA ARG A 454 13.78 -27.71 10.02
C ARG A 454 13.26 -26.63 10.96
N THR A 455 13.83 -26.55 12.16
CA THR A 455 13.47 -25.55 13.18
C THR A 455 14.34 -24.29 13.09
N PRO A 456 13.74 -23.08 13.14
CA PRO A 456 14.48 -21.86 13.40
C PRO A 456 14.87 -21.78 14.89
N PRO A 457 15.85 -20.95 15.26
CA PRO A 457 16.14 -20.68 16.66
C PRO A 457 14.91 -20.17 17.41
N ILE A 458 14.66 -20.65 18.63
CA ILE A 458 13.48 -20.26 19.45
C ILE A 458 13.34 -18.74 19.57
N ARG A 459 14.45 -18.02 19.80
CA ARG A 459 14.42 -16.54 19.87
C ARG A 459 13.89 -15.89 18.58
N LEU A 460 14.24 -16.47 17.43
CA LEU A 460 13.77 -16.00 16.13
C LEU A 460 12.28 -16.34 15.93
N ALA A 461 11.86 -17.55 16.28
CA ALA A 461 10.44 -17.94 16.27
C ALA A 461 9.59 -16.99 17.12
N ASN A 462 10.02 -16.73 18.36
CA ASN A 462 9.34 -15.81 19.28
C ASN A 462 9.28 -14.39 18.72
N SER A 463 10.39 -13.90 18.16
CA SER A 463 10.44 -12.58 17.51
C SER A 463 9.52 -12.51 16.29
N MET A 464 9.41 -13.59 15.51
CA MET A 464 8.60 -13.66 14.30
C MET A 464 7.11 -13.58 14.64
N VAL A 465 6.62 -14.49 15.49
CA VAL A 465 5.21 -14.52 15.87
C VAL A 465 4.82 -13.25 16.62
N SER A 466 5.66 -12.74 17.53
CA SER A 466 5.35 -11.51 18.25
C SER A 466 5.30 -10.28 17.34
N SER A 467 6.21 -10.15 16.37
CA SER A 467 6.19 -9.02 15.43
C SER A 467 4.96 -9.05 14.51
N LEU A 468 4.55 -10.25 14.08
CA LEU A 468 3.32 -10.43 13.32
C LEU A 468 2.08 -10.10 14.17
N THR A 469 1.97 -10.65 15.38
CA THR A 469 0.86 -10.34 16.30
C THR A 469 0.76 -8.84 16.57
N GLN A 470 1.87 -8.16 16.89
CA GLN A 470 1.89 -6.70 17.11
C GLN A 470 1.43 -5.92 15.88
N SER A 471 1.92 -6.29 14.70
CA SER A 471 1.58 -5.63 13.45
C SER A 471 0.09 -5.77 13.14
N ILE A 472 -0.47 -6.98 13.32
CA ILE A 472 -1.89 -7.25 13.10
C ILE A 472 -2.75 -6.51 14.12
N VAL A 473 -2.39 -6.52 15.41
CA VAL A 473 -3.11 -5.78 16.45
C VAL A 473 -3.14 -4.29 16.16
N ARG A 474 -1.99 -3.70 15.80
CA ARG A 474 -1.91 -2.27 15.50
C ARG A 474 -2.70 -1.90 14.24
N SER A 475 -2.62 -2.72 13.20
CA SER A 475 -3.41 -2.53 11.99
C SER A 475 -4.91 -2.64 12.28
N SER A 476 -5.30 -3.62 13.08
CA SER A 476 -6.68 -3.84 13.52
C SER A 476 -7.21 -2.64 14.30
N GLN A 477 -6.50 -2.17 15.32
CA GLN A 477 -6.88 -0.98 16.09
C GLN A 477 -7.05 0.26 15.20
N LEU A 478 -6.17 0.46 14.22
CA LEU A 478 -6.28 1.57 13.26
C LEU A 478 -7.50 1.43 12.36
N ARG A 479 -7.73 0.23 11.79
CA ARG A 479 -8.90 -0.05 10.95
C ARG A 479 -10.20 0.11 11.71
N ILE A 480 -10.29 -0.38 12.94
CA ILE A 480 -11.47 -0.23 13.80
C ILE A 480 -11.76 1.25 14.05
N LYS A 481 -10.73 2.05 14.38
CA LYS A 481 -10.88 3.51 14.54
C LYS A 481 -11.35 4.19 13.25
N GLN A 482 -10.78 3.82 12.10
CA GLN A 482 -11.16 4.37 10.80
C GLN A 482 -12.60 3.97 10.41
N SER A 483 -12.97 2.70 10.55
CA SER A 483 -14.31 2.18 10.26
C SER A 483 -15.36 2.85 11.14
N THR A 484 -15.10 2.92 12.46
CA THR A 484 -15.97 3.59 13.43
C THR A 484 -16.13 5.08 13.10
N SER A 485 -15.03 5.77 12.77
CA SER A 485 -15.07 7.18 12.36
C SER A 485 -15.89 7.39 11.09
N ARG A 486 -15.70 6.57 10.05
CA ARG A 486 -16.48 6.62 8.80
C ARG A 486 -17.97 6.38 9.04
N ARG A 487 -18.32 5.38 9.86
CA ARG A 487 -19.71 5.09 10.25
C ARG A 487 -20.34 6.28 10.96
N ASN A 488 -19.61 6.92 11.87
CA ASN A 488 -20.11 8.10 12.59
C ASN A 488 -20.27 9.31 11.67
N GLN A 489 -19.30 9.58 10.79
CA GLN A 489 -19.39 10.64 9.78
C GLN A 489 -20.59 10.44 8.86
N SER A 490 -20.82 9.21 8.39
CA SER A 490 -21.98 8.85 7.55
C SER A 490 -23.30 9.08 8.28
N LYS A 491 -23.41 8.68 9.55
CA LYS A 491 -24.59 8.95 10.38
C LYS A 491 -24.85 10.44 10.56
N HIS A 492 -23.83 11.24 10.91
CA HIS A 492 -23.98 12.68 11.05
C HIS A 492 -24.36 13.36 9.74
N TYR A 493 -23.79 12.92 8.61
CA TYR A 493 -24.16 13.41 7.30
C TYR A 493 -25.63 13.11 6.99
N ARG A 494 -26.08 11.86 7.20
CA ARG A 494 -27.49 11.46 7.01
C ARG A 494 -28.43 12.24 7.92
N ALA A 495 -28.08 12.42 9.20
CA ALA A 495 -28.87 13.20 10.15
C ALA A 495 -28.98 14.68 9.73
N ARG A 496 -27.89 15.31 9.29
CA ARG A 496 -27.90 16.69 8.77
C ARG A 496 -28.71 16.80 7.48
N ALA A 497 -28.57 15.84 6.56
CA ALA A 497 -29.33 15.81 5.32
C ALA A 497 -30.84 15.65 5.61
N HIS A 498 -31.20 14.76 6.53
CA HIS A 498 -32.58 14.59 6.99
C HIS A 498 -33.12 15.85 7.66
N GLY A 499 -32.37 16.47 8.58
CA GLY A 499 -32.75 17.72 9.24
C GLY A 499 -33.03 18.85 8.24
N ARG A 500 -32.13 19.06 7.27
CA ARG A 500 -32.33 20.03 6.18
C ARG A 500 -33.54 19.69 5.31
N ALA A 501 -33.80 18.41 5.05
CA ALA A 501 -34.96 17.99 4.27
C ALA A 501 -36.27 18.28 5.02
N VAL A 502 -36.31 18.03 6.34
CA VAL A 502 -37.46 18.33 7.21
C VAL A 502 -37.68 19.85 7.30
N GLU A 503 -36.62 20.63 7.54
CA GLU A 503 -36.69 22.09 7.57
C GLU A 503 -37.22 22.66 6.24
N LYS A 504 -36.73 22.15 5.11
CA LYS A 504 -37.22 22.54 3.79
C LYS A 504 -38.70 22.19 3.58
N ARG A 505 -39.17 21.05 4.10
CA ARG A 505 -40.59 20.68 4.07
C ARG A 505 -41.42 21.63 4.93
N HIS A 506 -40.94 21.98 6.12
CA HIS A 506 -41.60 22.93 7.01
C HIS A 506 -41.71 24.33 6.40
N LEU A 507 -40.60 24.86 5.88
CA LEU A 507 -40.58 26.16 5.21
C LEU A 507 -41.51 26.21 4.00
N ARG A 508 -41.60 25.12 3.21
CA ARG A 508 -42.56 25.03 2.10
C ARG A 508 -44.01 25.08 2.61
N TYR A 509 -44.32 24.32 3.65
CA TYR A 509 -45.64 24.30 4.26
C TYR A 509 -46.02 25.68 4.83
N GLU A 510 -45.10 26.37 5.51
CA GLU A 510 -45.34 27.74 6.00
C GLU A 510 -45.52 28.76 4.87
N GLN A 511 -44.74 28.65 3.80
CA GLN A 511 -44.91 29.51 2.61
C GLN A 511 -46.26 29.28 1.95
N GLU A 512 -46.69 28.03 1.79
CA GLU A 512 -48.00 27.67 1.23
C GLU A 512 -49.14 28.20 2.11
N LYS A 513 -49.06 28.00 3.43
CA LYS A 513 -50.01 28.55 4.39
C LYS A 513 -50.10 30.08 4.31
N ASN A 514 -48.97 30.78 4.25
CA ASN A 514 -48.94 32.23 4.10
C ASN A 514 -49.56 32.70 2.77
N GLN A 515 -49.36 31.94 1.69
CA GLN A 515 -50.00 32.23 0.40
C GLN A 515 -51.51 32.02 0.45
N GLU A 516 -51.98 30.97 1.11
CA GLU A 516 -53.40 30.72 1.34
C GLU A 516 -54.04 31.83 2.19
N GLU A 517 -53.37 32.27 3.26
CA GLU A 517 -53.85 33.38 4.09
C GLU A 517 -53.92 34.69 3.31
N MET A 518 -52.90 35.02 2.50
CA MET A 518 -52.92 36.18 1.61
C MET A 518 -54.04 36.09 0.57
N ALA A 519 -54.28 34.91 -0.01
CA ALA A 519 -55.38 34.69 -0.97
C ALA A 519 -56.75 34.84 -0.29
N ALA A 520 -56.91 34.31 0.92
CA ALA A 520 -58.12 34.45 1.72
C ALA A 520 -58.36 35.91 2.12
N GLU A 521 -57.31 36.65 2.51
CA GLU A 521 -57.40 38.07 2.83
C GLU A 521 -57.76 38.90 1.61
N ARG A 522 -57.12 38.66 0.45
CA ARG A 522 -57.50 39.28 -0.83
C ARG A 522 -58.97 39.01 -1.15
N LYS A 523 -59.44 37.78 -0.98
CA LYS A 523 -60.86 37.40 -1.17
C LYS A 523 -61.78 38.16 -0.21
N ARG A 524 -61.41 38.30 1.07
CA ARG A 524 -62.16 39.08 2.07
C ARG A 524 -62.19 40.56 1.74
N ARG A 525 -61.05 41.17 1.38
CA ARG A 525 -60.95 42.57 0.95
C ARG A 525 -61.76 42.83 -0.32
N TRP A 526 -61.67 41.94 -1.30
CA TRP A 526 -62.46 42.04 -2.53
C TRP A 526 -63.96 41.97 -2.27
N LYS A 527 -64.42 41.04 -1.41
CA LYS A 527 -65.82 40.97 -0.98
C LYS A 527 -66.28 42.23 -0.24
N ARG A 528 -65.43 42.80 0.63
CA ARG A 528 -65.73 44.05 1.35
C ARG A 528 -65.86 45.24 0.41
N ASN A 529 -64.97 45.34 -0.56
CA ASN A 529 -64.96 46.45 -1.53
C ASN A 529 -65.98 46.26 -2.67
N ASN A 530 -66.53 45.05 -2.84
CA ASN A 530 -67.55 44.73 -3.83
C ASN A 530 -68.72 43.99 -3.16
N PRO A 531 -69.56 44.70 -2.37
CA PRO A 531 -70.66 44.08 -1.63
C PRO A 531 -71.70 43.38 -2.53
N ASP A 532 -71.82 43.83 -3.80
CA ASP A 532 -72.74 43.25 -4.79
C ASP A 532 -72.14 42.11 -5.61
N ALA A 533 -70.88 41.72 -5.37
CA ALA A 533 -70.24 40.68 -6.19
C ALA A 533 -70.84 39.27 -6.01
N GLY A 534 -71.58 39.03 -4.91
CA GLY A 534 -72.40 37.82 -4.74
C GLY A 534 -73.67 37.81 -5.60
N HIS A 535 -74.08 38.97 -6.14
CA HIS A 535 -75.23 39.11 -7.03
C HIS A 535 -74.86 39.02 -8.52
N TYR A 536 -73.60 38.70 -8.86
CA TYR A 536 -73.24 38.31 -10.22
C TYR A 536 -73.83 36.91 -10.52
N ARG A 537 -75.14 36.85 -10.71
CA ARG A 537 -75.73 35.85 -11.60
C ARG A 537 -75.19 36.20 -12.98
N PRO A 538 -74.59 35.26 -13.72
CA PRO A 538 -74.40 35.47 -15.15
C PRO A 538 -75.78 35.81 -15.70
N SER A 539 -76.04 37.09 -16.00
CA SER A 539 -77.24 37.42 -16.74
C SER A 539 -77.09 36.67 -18.05
N GLY A 540 -78.06 35.81 -18.36
CA GLY A 540 -78.07 34.94 -19.54
C GLY A 540 -78.14 35.69 -20.87
N HIS A 541 -77.53 36.87 -20.96
CA HIS A 541 -77.58 37.77 -22.10
C HIS A 541 -76.25 37.92 -22.83
N ARG A 542 -75.17 37.25 -22.38
CA ARG A 542 -73.88 37.20 -23.10
C ARG A 542 -73.48 35.83 -23.64
N LEU A 543 -74.36 34.82 -23.56
CA LEU A 543 -74.24 33.57 -24.34
C LEU A 543 -74.95 33.70 -25.71
N ARG A 544 -74.92 34.88 -26.35
CA ARG A 544 -75.06 34.91 -27.80
C ARG A 544 -73.74 34.44 -28.36
N SER A 545 -73.73 33.19 -28.80
CA SER A 545 -72.72 32.59 -29.67
C SER A 545 -72.19 33.65 -30.65
N PRO A 546 -70.87 33.72 -30.89
CA PRO A 546 -70.35 34.46 -32.04
C PRO A 546 -70.91 33.78 -33.30
N GLY A 547 -72.03 34.26 -33.81
CA GLY A 547 -72.53 33.96 -35.15
C GLY A 547 -71.64 34.67 -36.15
N GLY A 548 -70.45 34.13 -36.35
CA GLY A 548 -69.45 34.61 -37.29
C GLY A 548 -68.77 33.40 -37.93
N THR A 549 -69.40 32.87 -38.97
CA THR A 549 -68.81 31.88 -39.87
C THR A 549 -67.51 32.43 -40.47
N PRO A 550 -66.42 31.64 -40.54
CA PRO A 550 -65.21 32.06 -41.24
C PRO A 550 -65.45 32.01 -42.76
N ASN A 551 -65.33 33.16 -43.44
CA ASN A 551 -65.26 33.22 -44.89
C ASN A 551 -63.91 32.67 -45.35
N PHE A 552 -63.91 31.48 -45.94
CA PHE A 552 -62.81 31.01 -46.77
C PHE A 552 -62.98 31.59 -48.17
N VAL A 553 -62.06 32.47 -48.57
CA VAL A 553 -61.90 32.91 -49.96
C VAL A 553 -60.84 32.03 -50.61
N SER A 554 -61.24 31.37 -51.70
CA SER A 554 -60.38 30.65 -52.64
C SER A 554 -59.63 31.61 -53.56
#